data_AF-A0A2S9BQB4-F1
#
_entry.id   AF-A0A2S9BQB4-F1
#
_cell.length_a   1.000
_cell.length_b   1.000
_cell.length_c   1.000
_cell.angle_alpha   90.00
_cell.angle_beta   90.00
_cell.angle_gamma   90.00
#
_symmetry.space_group_name_H-M   'P 1'
#
loop_
_entity.id
_entity.type
_entity.pdbx_description
1 polymer ?
#
loop_
_entity_poly.entity_id
_entity_poly.type
_entity_poly.pdbx_seq_one_letter_code
_entity_poly.pdbx_strand_id
1 'polypeptide(L)'
;MRRSMKIATAGVALFGLIALAGCTTDPSVAPAESENPEETAETTEWFDQELFDKQDEERGVTPQGPEDEPYLQHINAEMVDTAEFASEGAKKACFANASISNPWRQTGWITMNEQLKSLQDAGAISEMETRDAQDSDDTQIADIDYFIAEGECDVFLISPNSTAAMTPAVERACETGKPVVVFDRGVNTDCPVTFIHPIGGFAWGIDTAEFLIDNLEEGDKVVALRILPGVDVLEHRWAAAEKLFDEAGIEAVDHFTGADPAEIKSIISDELAKGDVHGIWMDAGDGAVAAIEAFEDAGADYPVMTGEDEMSFLRKWKDTGLTGLAPVYSNFQWRTPLLAAQMIFAGEEVPKEWVLPQKPITEPELDDYLKANEGMPDGHYAKFGGENLPGYPTVWQQRQIP
;
A
#
# COMPACT_ATOMS: atom_id res chain seq x y z
N MET A 1 48.39 22.46 43.76
CA MET A 1 48.76 23.69 44.51
C MET A 1 48.19 24.88 43.73
N ARG A 2 46.99 25.40 44.05
CA ARG A 2 46.70 26.46 45.04
C ARG A 2 47.52 27.75 44.85
N ARG A 3 46.88 28.80 44.27
CA ARG A 3 46.54 30.13 44.86
C ARG A 3 46.27 31.11 43.70
N SER A 4 45.14 31.82 43.50
CA SER A 4 44.11 32.51 44.29
C SER A 4 44.18 34.05 44.18
N MET A 5 43.04 34.66 43.80
CA MET A 5 42.40 35.94 44.22
C MET A 5 43.11 37.28 43.90
N LYS A 6 42.42 38.39 43.54
CA LYS A 6 41.24 39.11 44.10
C LYS A 6 40.54 39.94 42.98
N ILE A 7 39.21 40.02 42.77
CA ILE A 7 38.07 40.74 43.42
C ILE A 7 38.14 42.29 43.49
N ALA A 8 37.22 42.99 42.79
CA ALA A 8 36.20 43.98 43.27
C ALA A 8 35.58 44.79 42.08
N THR A 9 34.26 44.74 41.75
CA THR A 9 33.10 45.62 42.12
C THR A 9 33.30 47.13 41.86
N ALA A 10 32.38 47.99 41.38
CA ALA A 10 30.92 48.05 41.15
C ALA A 10 30.61 49.23 40.17
N GLY A 11 29.45 49.29 39.49
CA GLY A 11 28.40 50.24 39.89
C GLY A 11 27.53 50.79 38.73
N VAL A 12 26.25 50.98 39.04
CA VAL A 12 25.05 51.28 38.23
C VAL A 12 24.91 52.76 37.84
N ALA A 13 24.23 53.07 36.71
CA ALA A 13 23.39 54.28 36.58
C ALA A 13 22.30 54.11 35.50
N LEU A 14 21.04 54.32 35.91
CA LEU A 14 19.80 54.30 35.12
C LEU A 14 19.10 55.65 35.37
N PHE A 15 18.61 56.34 34.33
CA PHE A 15 17.57 57.40 34.30
C PHE A 15 17.47 57.84 32.81
N GLY A 16 16.37 57.85 32.06
CA GLY A 16 14.94 57.91 32.38
C GLY A 16 14.41 59.31 32.07
N LEU A 17 13.68 59.52 30.95
CA LEU A 17 12.65 60.56 30.83
C LEU A 17 11.76 60.40 29.59
N ILE A 18 10.46 60.28 29.88
CA ILE A 18 9.29 60.25 29.01
C ILE A 18 8.80 61.69 28.80
N ALA A 19 8.27 62.01 27.61
CA ALA A 19 7.31 63.09 27.43
C ALA A 19 6.13 62.61 26.56
N LEU A 20 4.92 62.77 27.10
CA LEU A 20 3.61 62.51 26.49
C LEU A 20 2.90 63.85 26.22
N ALA A 21 1.99 63.81 25.24
CA ALA A 21 0.79 64.64 24.96
C ALA A 21 0.81 65.19 23.51
N GLY A 22 -0.24 65.11 22.68
CA GLY A 22 -1.60 64.59 22.82
C GLY A 22 -2.45 65.02 21.62
N CYS A 23 -3.32 64.10 21.17
CA CYS A 23 -4.61 64.13 20.45
C CYS A 23 -4.98 65.26 19.44
N THR A 24 -5.41 64.85 18.23
CA THR A 24 -6.73 65.25 17.65
C THR A 24 -7.31 64.06 16.87
N THR A 25 -8.62 63.81 17.03
CA THR A 25 -9.43 62.74 16.44
C THR A 25 -10.18 63.21 15.19
N ASP A 26 -10.31 62.35 14.17
CA ASP A 26 -11.58 62.20 13.42
C ASP A 26 -11.68 60.78 12.81
N PRO A 27 -12.88 60.17 12.74
CA PRO A 27 -13.08 58.75 12.52
C PRO A 27 -13.46 58.44 11.07
N SER A 28 -12.80 57.46 10.46
CA SER A 28 -13.33 56.62 9.38
C SER A 28 -12.17 55.88 8.74
N VAL A 29 -11.84 54.70 9.27
CA VAL A 29 -11.38 53.52 8.53
C VAL A 29 -11.41 52.40 9.57
N ALA A 30 -12.33 51.44 9.40
CA ALA A 30 -12.34 50.22 10.20
C ALA A 30 -11.05 49.42 9.93
N PRO A 31 -10.45 48.74 10.93
CA PRO A 31 -9.33 47.85 10.68
C PRO A 31 -9.81 46.70 9.81
N ALA A 32 -9.08 46.42 8.72
CA ALA A 32 -9.31 45.25 7.90
C ALA A 32 -9.24 44.00 8.79
N GLU A 33 -10.32 43.23 8.77
CA GLU A 33 -10.35 41.86 9.27
C GLU A 33 -9.26 41.07 8.55
N SER A 34 -8.41 40.43 9.33
CA SER A 34 -7.56 39.35 8.83
C SER A 34 -8.47 38.18 8.50
N GLU A 35 -8.94 38.12 7.26
CA GLU A 35 -9.42 36.89 6.67
C GLU A 35 -8.23 35.91 6.67
N ASN A 36 -8.27 34.95 7.59
CA ASN A 36 -7.63 33.67 7.36
C ASN A 36 -8.20 33.16 6.04
N PRO A 37 -7.38 32.82 5.03
CA PRO A 37 -7.89 32.01 3.95
C PRO A 37 -8.34 30.70 4.60
N GLU A 38 -9.63 30.40 4.50
CA GLU A 38 -10.13 29.04 4.63
C GLU A 38 -9.21 28.15 3.77
N GLU A 39 -8.60 27.14 4.40
CA GLU A 39 -7.96 26.03 3.71
C GLU A 39 -9.05 25.35 2.86
N THR A 40 -9.15 25.79 1.61
CA THR A 40 -9.85 25.05 0.58
C THR A 40 -9.05 23.78 0.32
N ALA A 41 -9.62 22.66 0.74
CA ALA A 41 -9.32 21.28 0.37
C ALA A 41 -8.36 21.11 -0.82
N GLU A 42 -7.21 20.49 -0.58
CA GLU A 42 -6.27 20.01 -1.61
C GLU A 42 -6.75 18.69 -2.26
N THR A 43 -8.05 18.52 -2.53
CA THR A 43 -8.63 17.25 -3.02
C THR A 43 -8.48 17.01 -4.53
N THR A 44 -7.48 17.61 -5.19
CA THR A 44 -7.38 17.58 -6.68
C THR A 44 -6.10 16.99 -7.28
N GLU A 45 -5.07 16.65 -6.51
CA GLU A 45 -3.83 16.13 -7.14
C GLU A 45 -3.90 14.62 -7.48
N TRP A 46 -4.60 13.83 -6.69
CA TRP A 46 -4.61 12.36 -6.81
C TRP A 46 -5.91 11.76 -7.35
N PHE A 47 -6.99 12.54 -7.47
CA PHE A 47 -8.27 12.02 -7.95
C PHE A 47 -8.36 12.09 -9.49
N ASP A 48 -8.39 10.93 -10.14
CA ASP A 48 -8.62 10.76 -11.57
C ASP A 48 -9.98 10.09 -11.79
N GLN A 49 -10.93 10.83 -12.37
CA GLN A 49 -12.30 10.34 -12.57
C GLN A 49 -12.36 9.18 -13.59
N GLU A 50 -11.54 9.20 -14.64
CA GLU A 50 -11.56 8.14 -15.66
C GLU A 50 -11.02 6.83 -15.09
N LEU A 51 -9.94 6.91 -14.29
CA LEU A 51 -9.38 5.76 -13.60
C LEU A 51 -10.31 5.25 -12.48
N PHE A 52 -10.97 6.15 -11.75
CA PHE A 52 -11.99 5.80 -10.76
C PHE A 52 -13.13 4.99 -11.42
N ASP A 53 -13.71 5.52 -12.51
CA ASP A 53 -14.82 4.88 -13.23
C ASP A 53 -14.39 3.52 -13.80
N LYS A 54 -13.19 3.43 -14.40
CA LYS A 54 -12.62 2.17 -14.91
C LYS A 54 -12.53 1.12 -13.79
N GLN A 55 -11.93 1.49 -12.65
CA GLN A 55 -11.72 0.55 -11.55
C GLN A 55 -13.03 0.14 -10.89
N ASP A 56 -14.02 1.04 -10.82
CA ASP A 56 -15.36 0.72 -10.33
C ASP A 56 -16.04 -0.36 -11.19
N GLU A 57 -16.03 -0.17 -12.52
CA GLU A 57 -16.58 -1.14 -13.47
C GLU A 57 -15.85 -2.50 -13.38
N GLU A 58 -14.53 -2.48 -13.19
CA GLU A 58 -13.68 -3.65 -13.10
C GLU A 58 -13.99 -4.55 -11.90
N ARG A 59 -14.49 -4.01 -10.78
CA ARG A 59 -14.94 -4.81 -9.62
C ARG A 59 -16.03 -5.82 -9.99
N GLY A 60 -16.87 -5.47 -10.96
CA GLY A 60 -17.97 -6.30 -11.45
C GLY A 60 -17.58 -7.32 -12.53
N VAL A 61 -16.35 -7.26 -13.06
CA VAL A 61 -15.91 -8.14 -14.16
C VAL A 61 -15.63 -9.55 -13.64
N THR A 62 -16.11 -10.56 -14.37
CA THR A 62 -15.75 -11.96 -14.09
C THR A 62 -14.35 -12.23 -14.63
N PRO A 63 -13.37 -12.63 -13.79
CA PRO A 63 -12.01 -12.93 -14.23
C PRO A 63 -11.97 -14.09 -15.21
N GLN A 64 -11.07 -14.00 -16.19
CA GLN A 64 -10.74 -15.07 -17.14
C GLN A 64 -9.51 -15.83 -16.64
N GLY A 65 -9.53 -17.17 -16.71
CA GLY A 65 -8.45 -18.03 -16.23
C GLY A 65 -8.99 -19.20 -15.38
N PRO A 66 -8.12 -20.07 -14.85
CA PRO A 66 -8.54 -21.17 -13.98
C PRO A 66 -9.09 -20.65 -12.65
N GLU A 67 -10.23 -21.18 -12.20
CA GLU A 67 -10.93 -20.71 -10.97
C GLU A 67 -10.08 -20.91 -9.71
N ASP A 68 -9.29 -21.98 -9.66
CA ASP A 68 -8.40 -22.35 -8.55
C ASP A 68 -7.00 -21.69 -8.63
N GLU A 69 -6.74 -20.89 -9.66
CA GLU A 69 -5.45 -20.24 -9.90
C GLU A 69 -5.61 -18.72 -10.12
N PRO A 70 -6.02 -17.96 -9.10
CA PRO A 70 -6.29 -16.51 -9.22
C PRO A 70 -5.07 -15.70 -9.67
N TYR A 71 -3.86 -16.22 -9.44
CA TYR A 71 -2.58 -15.66 -9.91
C TYR A 71 -2.34 -15.81 -11.42
N LEU A 72 -3.16 -16.57 -12.14
CA LEU A 72 -3.19 -16.63 -13.61
C LEU A 72 -4.43 -15.97 -14.20
N GLN A 73 -5.37 -15.54 -13.36
CA GLN A 73 -6.57 -14.87 -13.84
C GLN A 73 -6.27 -13.45 -14.33
N HIS A 74 -7.12 -12.91 -15.20
CA HIS A 74 -7.06 -11.51 -15.61
C HIS A 74 -8.45 -10.97 -15.95
N ILE A 75 -8.62 -9.65 -15.86
CA ILE A 75 -9.80 -8.93 -16.36
C ILE A 75 -9.40 -7.97 -17.47
N ASN A 76 -10.30 -7.75 -18.43
CA ASN A 76 -10.15 -6.76 -19.52
C ASN A 76 -8.83 -6.80 -20.33
N ALA A 77 -8.12 -7.92 -20.33
CA ALA A 77 -6.79 -8.01 -20.91
C ALA A 77 -6.76 -7.81 -22.43
N GLU A 78 -5.92 -6.89 -22.88
CA GLU A 78 -5.33 -6.89 -24.22
C GLU A 78 -4.10 -7.81 -24.20
N MET A 79 -4.10 -8.85 -25.04
CA MET A 79 -2.99 -9.80 -25.11
C MET A 79 -1.86 -9.26 -26.00
N VAL A 80 -0.61 -9.53 -25.63
CA VAL A 80 0.59 -9.23 -26.42
C VAL A 80 1.27 -10.50 -26.88
N ASP A 81 1.70 -10.51 -28.14
CA ASP A 81 2.51 -11.58 -28.72
C ASP A 81 3.93 -11.53 -28.14
N THR A 82 4.40 -12.65 -27.62
CA THR A 82 5.73 -12.79 -27.01
C THR A 82 6.65 -13.70 -27.82
N ALA A 83 6.24 -14.13 -29.02
CA ALA A 83 6.98 -15.08 -29.84
C ALA A 83 8.42 -14.67 -30.15
N GLU A 84 8.75 -13.37 -30.11
CA GLU A 84 10.12 -12.88 -30.27
C GLU A 84 11.06 -13.27 -29.11
N PHE A 85 10.50 -13.51 -27.91
CA PHE A 85 11.23 -13.93 -26.72
C PHE A 85 11.27 -15.45 -26.52
N ALA A 86 10.54 -16.20 -27.36
CA ALA A 86 10.48 -17.65 -27.31
C ALA A 86 11.88 -18.27 -27.39
N SER A 87 12.22 -19.11 -26.42
CA SER A 87 13.57 -19.67 -26.35
C SER A 87 13.64 -20.96 -25.53
N GLU A 88 14.57 -21.84 -25.90
CA GLU A 88 14.74 -23.13 -25.23
C GLU A 88 15.62 -23.02 -23.99
N GLY A 89 15.38 -23.93 -23.04
CA GLY A 89 16.17 -24.09 -21.81
C GLY A 89 15.84 -23.08 -20.72
N ALA A 90 16.25 -23.43 -19.51
CA ALA A 90 16.01 -22.64 -18.30
C ALA A 90 16.71 -21.27 -18.37
N LYS A 91 15.99 -20.21 -17.96
CA LYS A 91 16.43 -18.81 -18.08
C LYS A 91 16.77 -18.17 -16.75
N LYS A 92 17.70 -17.19 -16.76
CA LYS A 92 18.02 -16.40 -15.56
C LYS A 92 17.05 -15.24 -15.40
N ALA A 93 16.38 -15.17 -14.25
CA ALA A 93 15.61 -14.00 -13.84
C ALA A 93 16.45 -13.05 -12.98
N CYS A 94 16.25 -11.75 -13.14
CA CYS A 94 16.81 -10.73 -12.26
C CYS A 94 15.66 -9.92 -11.66
N PHE A 95 15.51 -9.97 -10.35
CA PHE A 95 14.44 -9.30 -9.63
C PHE A 95 14.94 -8.09 -8.85
N ALA A 96 14.51 -6.90 -9.26
CA ALA A 96 14.73 -5.65 -8.55
C ALA A 96 13.50 -5.32 -7.70
N ASN A 97 13.61 -5.55 -6.39
CA ASN A 97 12.53 -5.37 -5.43
C ASN A 97 12.60 -4.01 -4.73
N ALA A 98 11.45 -3.36 -4.51
CA ALA A 98 11.38 -2.15 -3.71
C ALA A 98 11.84 -2.38 -2.26
N SER A 99 11.28 -3.38 -1.59
CA SER A 99 11.61 -3.70 -0.20
C SER A 99 11.00 -5.01 0.30
N ILE A 100 11.40 -5.44 1.50
CA ILE A 100 10.72 -6.46 2.31
C ILE A 100 10.29 -5.88 3.68
N SER A 101 10.02 -4.57 3.72
CA SER A 101 9.87 -3.79 4.95
C SER A 101 8.58 -4.04 5.72
N ASN A 102 7.56 -4.61 5.09
CA ASN A 102 6.28 -4.93 5.73
C ASN A 102 5.87 -6.41 5.57
N PRO A 103 4.90 -6.89 6.37
CA PRO A 103 4.49 -8.29 6.36
C PRO A 103 3.84 -8.75 5.05
N TRP A 104 3.19 -7.86 4.29
CA TRP A 104 2.62 -8.16 2.98
C TRP A 104 3.72 -8.53 1.98
N ARG A 105 4.74 -7.67 1.85
CA ARG A 105 5.90 -7.92 0.98
C ARG A 105 6.66 -9.17 1.41
N GLN A 106 6.81 -9.42 2.71
CA GLN A 106 7.43 -10.65 3.20
C GLN A 106 6.64 -11.92 2.83
N THR A 107 5.31 -11.89 2.95
CA THR A 107 4.45 -13.01 2.55
C THR A 107 4.54 -13.25 1.04
N GLY A 108 4.50 -12.17 0.26
CA GLY A 108 4.67 -12.21 -1.19
C GLY A 108 6.03 -12.76 -1.60
N TRP A 109 7.10 -12.35 -0.90
CA TRP A 109 8.47 -12.79 -1.15
C TRP A 109 8.66 -14.30 -0.91
N ILE A 110 8.07 -14.83 0.18
CA ILE A 110 8.00 -16.27 0.43
C ILE A 110 7.29 -16.97 -0.74
N THR A 111 6.11 -16.47 -1.12
CA THR A 111 5.30 -17.05 -2.20
C THR A 111 6.03 -17.07 -3.54
N MET A 112 6.71 -15.98 -3.91
CA MET A 112 7.52 -15.89 -5.12
C MET A 112 8.66 -16.90 -5.14
N ASN A 113 9.35 -17.12 -4.02
CA ASN A 113 10.47 -18.07 -3.95
C ASN A 113 10.03 -19.53 -3.96
N GLU A 114 8.86 -19.86 -3.41
CA GLU A 114 8.29 -21.20 -3.56
C GLU A 114 7.77 -21.46 -4.99
N GLN A 115 7.27 -20.42 -5.67
CA GLN A 115 6.96 -20.48 -7.10
C GLN A 115 8.23 -20.66 -7.94
N LEU A 116 9.33 -19.95 -7.60
CA LEU A 116 10.62 -20.11 -8.27
C LEU A 116 11.12 -21.55 -8.22
N LYS A 117 11.07 -22.20 -7.04
CA LYS A 117 11.45 -23.62 -6.89
C LYS A 117 10.69 -24.53 -7.86
N SER A 118 9.38 -24.31 -7.97
CA SER A 118 8.52 -25.09 -8.89
C SER A 118 8.94 -24.89 -10.35
N LEU A 119 9.32 -23.67 -10.74
CA LEU A 119 9.77 -23.35 -12.09
C LEU A 119 11.19 -23.80 -12.39
N GLN A 120 12.05 -23.87 -11.37
CA GLN A 120 13.37 -24.49 -11.47
C GLN A 120 13.28 -25.99 -11.69
N ASP A 121 12.41 -26.67 -10.94
CA ASP A 121 12.16 -28.11 -11.11
C ASP A 121 11.55 -28.42 -12.48
N ALA A 122 10.70 -27.52 -13.01
CA ALA A 122 10.14 -27.62 -14.36
C ALA A 122 11.14 -27.25 -15.47
N GLY A 123 12.31 -26.69 -15.14
CA GLY A 123 13.33 -26.26 -16.09
C GLY A 123 12.98 -24.99 -16.87
N ALA A 124 12.04 -24.17 -16.38
CA ALA A 124 11.68 -22.88 -16.97
C ALA A 124 12.64 -21.76 -16.54
N ILE A 125 13.02 -21.73 -15.25
CA ILE A 125 13.95 -20.74 -14.69
C ILE A 125 15.17 -21.48 -14.15
N SER A 126 16.37 -21.01 -14.44
CA SER A 126 17.62 -21.62 -13.95
C SER A 126 17.96 -21.09 -12.55
N GLU A 127 17.92 -19.79 -12.39
CA GLU A 127 18.14 -19.06 -11.14
C GLU A 127 17.42 -17.71 -11.18
N MET A 128 17.21 -17.13 -10.00
CA MET A 128 16.79 -15.74 -9.86
C MET A 128 17.78 -15.01 -8.95
N GLU A 129 18.42 -13.97 -9.47
CA GLU A 129 19.17 -13.04 -8.64
C GLU A 129 18.22 -11.95 -8.14
N THR A 130 18.22 -11.68 -6.84
CA THR A 130 17.35 -10.66 -6.22
C THR A 130 18.15 -9.59 -5.55
N ARG A 131 17.70 -8.34 -5.70
CA ARG A 131 18.22 -7.19 -4.95
C ARG A 131 17.06 -6.46 -4.29
N ASP A 132 17.24 -6.14 -3.02
CA ASP A 132 16.27 -5.47 -2.16
C ASP A 132 16.69 -4.02 -1.96
N ALA A 133 15.89 -3.08 -2.45
CA ALA A 133 16.26 -1.67 -2.45
C ALA A 133 16.02 -0.97 -1.10
N GLN A 134 15.36 -1.63 -0.13
CA GLN A 134 15.10 -1.10 1.20
C GLN A 134 14.35 0.23 1.18
N ASP A 135 13.33 0.33 0.32
CA ASP A 135 12.47 1.51 0.12
C ASP A 135 13.23 2.74 -0.43
N SER A 136 14.41 2.52 -1.06
CA SER A 136 15.25 3.59 -1.62
C SER A 136 15.26 3.58 -3.14
N ASP A 137 14.75 4.65 -3.75
CA ASP A 137 14.78 4.86 -5.20
C ASP A 137 16.21 4.82 -5.76
N ASP A 138 17.15 5.51 -5.12
CA ASP A 138 18.55 5.54 -5.55
C ASP A 138 19.18 4.14 -5.55
N THR A 139 18.84 3.33 -4.54
CA THR A 139 19.32 1.94 -4.45
C THR A 139 18.72 1.09 -5.56
N GLN A 140 17.40 1.19 -5.78
CA GLN A 140 16.73 0.38 -6.79
C GLN A 140 17.19 0.73 -8.21
N ILE A 141 17.44 2.02 -8.49
CA ILE A 141 18.03 2.46 -9.76
C ILE A 141 19.41 1.83 -9.96
N ALA A 142 20.25 1.84 -8.93
CA ALA A 142 21.58 1.22 -9.01
C ALA A 142 21.52 -0.31 -9.19
N ASP A 143 20.52 -0.96 -8.59
CA ASP A 143 20.28 -2.39 -8.73
C ASP A 143 19.83 -2.77 -10.15
N ILE A 144 18.95 -1.97 -10.76
CA ILE A 144 18.55 -2.14 -12.17
C ILE A 144 19.76 -1.93 -13.10
N ASP A 145 20.54 -0.87 -12.87
CA ASP A 145 21.75 -0.59 -13.67
C ASP A 145 22.80 -1.72 -13.54
N TYR A 146 22.93 -2.29 -12.33
CA TYR A 146 23.74 -3.49 -12.12
C TYR A 146 23.22 -4.67 -12.95
N PHE A 147 21.91 -4.95 -12.90
CA PHE A 147 21.34 -6.08 -13.64
C PHE A 147 21.55 -5.93 -15.15
N ILE A 148 21.43 -4.71 -15.68
CA ILE A 148 21.71 -4.39 -17.08
C ILE A 148 23.18 -4.65 -17.43
N ALA A 149 24.11 -4.25 -16.57
CA ALA A 149 25.55 -4.30 -16.87
C ALA A 149 26.21 -5.65 -16.58
N GLU A 150 25.82 -6.32 -15.49
CA GLU A 150 26.54 -7.44 -14.88
C GLU A 150 25.64 -8.63 -14.52
N GLY A 151 24.31 -8.45 -14.50
CA GLY A 151 23.37 -9.46 -14.02
C GLY A 151 23.18 -10.67 -14.94
N GLU A 152 23.59 -10.57 -16.21
CA GLU A 152 23.39 -11.62 -17.24
C GLU A 152 21.92 -12.08 -17.34
N CYS A 153 21.00 -11.13 -17.23
CA CYS A 153 19.57 -11.39 -17.13
C CYS A 153 18.97 -11.84 -18.48
N ASP A 154 18.13 -12.87 -18.45
CA ASP A 154 17.26 -13.21 -19.57
C ASP A 154 15.90 -12.51 -19.46
N VAL A 155 15.45 -12.16 -18.25
CA VAL A 155 14.25 -11.37 -17.96
C VAL A 155 14.50 -10.46 -16.75
N PHE A 156 13.96 -9.25 -16.80
CA PHE A 156 13.89 -8.35 -15.64
C PHE A 156 12.51 -8.44 -15.01
N LEU A 157 12.46 -8.74 -13.72
CA LEU A 157 11.27 -8.60 -12.89
C LEU A 157 11.48 -7.35 -12.03
N ILE A 158 10.54 -6.43 -12.01
CA ILE A 158 10.70 -5.16 -11.29
C ILE A 158 9.42 -4.89 -10.50
N SER A 159 9.55 -4.75 -9.18
CA SER A 159 8.50 -4.18 -8.31
C SER A 159 8.97 -2.77 -7.91
N PRO A 160 8.52 -1.71 -8.59
CA PRO A 160 9.02 -0.34 -8.38
C PRO A 160 8.80 0.18 -6.97
N ASN A 161 9.73 0.96 -6.44
CA ASN A 161 9.54 1.70 -5.19
C ASN A 161 8.66 2.93 -5.43
N SER A 162 8.96 3.74 -6.45
CA SER A 162 8.12 4.87 -6.87
C SER A 162 7.92 4.92 -8.38
N THR A 163 6.69 5.22 -8.81
CA THR A 163 6.28 5.20 -10.23
C THR A 163 7.14 6.14 -11.08
N ALA A 164 7.24 7.42 -10.69
CA ALA A 164 7.96 8.42 -11.47
C ALA A 164 9.48 8.23 -11.44
N ALA A 165 10.09 7.96 -10.28
CA ALA A 165 11.54 7.87 -10.19
C ALA A 165 12.10 6.60 -10.83
N MET A 166 11.34 5.49 -10.81
CA MET A 166 11.78 4.23 -11.43
C MET A 166 11.63 4.21 -12.95
N THR A 167 10.75 5.03 -13.52
CA THR A 167 10.44 5.01 -14.96
C THR A 167 11.70 5.03 -15.84
N PRO A 168 12.68 5.96 -15.67
CA PRO A 168 13.87 5.98 -16.53
C PRO A 168 14.77 4.76 -16.39
N ALA A 169 14.79 4.09 -15.23
CA ALA A 169 15.59 2.87 -15.03
C ALA A 169 14.91 1.67 -15.71
N VAL A 170 13.59 1.58 -15.64
CA VAL A 170 12.82 0.56 -16.36
C VAL A 170 12.96 0.71 -17.87
N GLU A 171 12.94 1.94 -18.40
CA GLU A 171 13.18 2.20 -19.83
C GLU A 171 14.57 1.70 -20.27
N ARG A 172 15.62 1.94 -19.46
CA ARG A 172 16.96 1.39 -19.74
C ARG A 172 16.99 -0.14 -19.73
N ALA A 173 16.22 -0.80 -18.87
CA ALA A 173 16.09 -2.25 -18.88
C ALA A 173 15.41 -2.74 -20.17
N CYS A 174 14.35 -2.08 -20.63
CA CYS A 174 13.68 -2.37 -21.89
C CYS A 174 14.60 -2.20 -23.11
N GLU A 175 15.48 -1.18 -23.10
CA GLU A 175 16.45 -0.92 -24.19
C GLU A 175 17.46 -2.06 -24.41
N THR A 176 17.61 -2.99 -23.45
CA THR A 176 18.44 -4.20 -23.62
C THR A 176 17.86 -5.20 -24.62
N GLY A 177 16.58 -5.07 -24.99
CA GLY A 177 15.84 -6.01 -25.83
C GLY A 177 15.46 -7.31 -25.11
N LYS A 178 15.58 -7.35 -23.78
CA LYS A 178 15.09 -8.46 -22.95
C LYS A 178 13.67 -8.16 -22.44
N PRO A 179 12.85 -9.19 -22.18
CA PRO A 179 11.54 -8.97 -21.58
C PRO A 179 11.67 -8.32 -20.21
N VAL A 180 10.84 -7.31 -19.97
CA VAL A 180 10.68 -6.63 -18.68
C VAL A 180 9.26 -6.87 -18.20
N VAL A 181 9.13 -7.38 -16.98
CA VAL A 181 7.86 -7.61 -16.28
C VAL A 181 7.82 -6.68 -15.07
N VAL A 182 6.83 -5.78 -15.05
CA VAL A 182 6.58 -4.89 -13.91
C VAL A 182 5.41 -5.44 -13.11
N PHE A 183 5.45 -5.38 -11.78
CA PHE A 183 4.30 -5.75 -10.96
C PHE A 183 4.19 -4.94 -9.67
N ASP A 184 3.03 -5.03 -9.01
CA ASP A 184 2.66 -4.36 -7.76
C ASP A 184 2.50 -2.83 -7.89
N ARG A 185 3.56 -2.11 -8.27
CA ARG A 185 3.52 -0.68 -8.57
C ARG A 185 3.89 -0.43 -10.04
N GLY A 186 3.35 0.64 -10.63
CA GLY A 186 3.51 0.95 -12.05
C GLY A 186 4.76 1.76 -12.38
N VAL A 187 4.89 2.11 -13.67
CA VAL A 187 5.82 3.11 -14.21
C VAL A 187 5.14 3.91 -15.32
N ASN A 188 5.63 5.11 -15.61
CA ASN A 188 5.08 6.01 -16.62
C ASN A 188 5.61 5.70 -18.03
N THR A 189 5.57 4.43 -18.44
CA THR A 189 6.03 3.97 -19.75
C THR A 189 5.35 2.65 -20.14
N ASP A 190 5.12 2.46 -21.44
CA ASP A 190 4.52 1.25 -22.01
C ASP A 190 5.58 0.21 -22.44
N CYS A 191 6.86 0.41 -22.10
CA CYS A 191 7.94 -0.47 -22.54
C CYS A 191 7.94 -1.89 -21.94
N PRO A 192 7.43 -2.15 -20.71
CA PRO A 192 7.34 -3.51 -20.19
C PRO A 192 6.45 -4.39 -21.08
N VAL A 193 6.79 -5.68 -21.15
CA VAL A 193 5.97 -6.67 -21.86
C VAL A 193 4.61 -6.84 -21.19
N THR A 194 4.62 -6.83 -19.85
CA THR A 194 3.41 -6.90 -19.04
C THR A 194 3.57 -6.09 -17.74
N PHE A 195 2.48 -5.46 -17.30
CA PHE A 195 2.33 -4.85 -16.00
C PHE A 195 1.26 -5.58 -15.19
N ILE A 196 1.64 -6.19 -14.07
CA ILE A 196 0.77 -7.00 -13.23
C ILE A 196 0.36 -6.24 -11.98
N HIS A 197 -0.93 -6.08 -11.75
CA HIS A 197 -1.46 -5.43 -10.55
C HIS A 197 -2.89 -5.92 -10.29
N PRO A 198 -3.40 -5.86 -9.05
CA PRO A 198 -4.84 -5.97 -8.82
C PRO A 198 -5.56 -4.72 -9.37
N ILE A 199 -6.90 -4.73 -9.43
CA ILE A 199 -7.73 -3.63 -10.01
C ILE A 199 -7.21 -2.23 -9.65
N GLY A 200 -6.90 -1.98 -8.38
CA GLY A 200 -6.13 -0.81 -7.96
C GLY A 200 -6.66 -0.14 -6.70
N GLY A 201 -6.13 1.06 -6.45
CA GLY A 201 -6.41 1.85 -5.25
C GLY A 201 -7.84 2.39 -5.20
N PHE A 202 -8.40 2.88 -6.31
CA PHE A 202 -9.78 3.35 -6.32
C PHE A 202 -10.76 2.21 -6.05
N ALA A 203 -10.57 1.03 -6.65
CA ALA A 203 -11.42 -0.13 -6.35
C ALA A 203 -11.42 -0.49 -4.85
N TRP A 204 -10.24 -0.44 -4.20
CA TRP A 204 -10.15 -0.61 -2.75
C TRP A 204 -10.90 0.49 -2.00
N GLY A 205 -10.67 1.76 -2.35
CA GLY A 205 -11.33 2.90 -1.71
C GLY A 205 -12.85 2.83 -1.83
N ILE A 206 -13.36 2.40 -2.99
CA ILE A 206 -14.79 2.21 -3.24
C ILE A 206 -15.33 1.08 -2.37
N ASP A 207 -14.75 -0.13 -2.42
CA ASP A 207 -15.21 -1.27 -1.62
C ASP A 207 -15.26 -0.96 -0.12
N THR A 208 -14.23 -0.27 0.37
CA THR A 208 -14.10 0.07 1.80
C THR A 208 -15.03 1.19 2.22
N ALA A 209 -15.22 2.22 1.40
CA ALA A 209 -16.14 3.31 1.70
C ALA A 209 -17.61 2.89 1.58
N GLU A 210 -17.98 2.16 0.53
CA GLU A 210 -19.33 1.60 0.37
C GLU A 210 -19.69 0.73 1.60
N PHE A 211 -18.76 -0.10 2.07
CA PHE A 211 -18.98 -0.90 3.27
C PHE A 211 -19.21 -0.06 4.53
N LEU A 212 -18.43 1.00 4.76
CA LEU A 212 -18.66 1.89 5.89
C LEU A 212 -20.01 2.62 5.74
N ILE A 213 -20.31 3.18 4.57
CA ILE A 213 -21.56 3.91 4.30
C ILE A 213 -22.79 3.02 4.51
N ASP A 214 -22.75 1.75 4.10
CA ASP A 214 -23.85 0.81 4.27
C ASP A 214 -24.15 0.45 5.75
N ASN A 215 -23.21 0.74 6.66
CA ASN A 215 -23.29 0.41 8.08
C ASN A 215 -23.31 1.63 9.01
N LEU A 216 -23.24 2.85 8.46
CA LEU A 216 -23.18 4.11 9.19
C LEU A 216 -24.34 5.03 8.77
N GLU A 217 -24.57 6.09 9.54
CA GLU A 217 -25.59 7.11 9.30
C GLU A 217 -24.97 8.45 8.88
N GLU A 218 -25.74 9.31 8.20
CA GLU A 218 -25.31 10.69 7.88
C GLU A 218 -24.91 11.44 9.16
N GLY A 219 -23.72 12.05 9.16
CA GLY A 219 -23.13 12.72 10.32
C GLY A 219 -22.28 11.82 11.22
N ASP A 220 -22.23 10.50 10.95
CA ASP A 220 -21.33 9.61 11.67
C ASP A 220 -19.88 9.93 11.35
N LYS A 221 -19.05 9.87 12.39
CA LYS A 221 -17.62 10.16 12.31
C LYS A 221 -16.81 8.95 11.91
N VAL A 222 -15.97 9.10 10.90
CA VAL A 222 -14.97 8.12 10.45
C VAL A 222 -13.56 8.66 10.68
N VAL A 223 -12.70 7.87 11.32
CA VAL A 223 -11.26 8.16 11.39
C VAL A 223 -10.54 7.28 10.38
N ALA A 224 -9.95 7.92 9.37
CA ALA A 224 -9.13 7.29 8.35
C ALA A 224 -7.67 7.21 8.82
N LEU A 225 -7.18 5.98 8.96
CA LEU A 225 -5.80 5.68 9.34
C LEU A 225 -5.01 5.36 8.09
N ARG A 226 -4.15 6.30 7.69
CA ARG A 226 -3.33 6.21 6.48
C ARG A 226 -1.90 5.86 6.85
N ILE A 227 -1.19 5.03 6.09
CA ILE A 227 0.20 4.68 6.47
C ILE A 227 1.16 5.81 6.09
N LEU A 228 1.28 6.13 4.79
CA LEU A 228 2.28 7.07 4.26
C LEU A 228 1.67 8.02 3.23
N PRO A 229 2.09 9.31 3.20
CA PRO A 229 1.74 10.22 2.12
C PRO A 229 2.56 9.95 0.85
N GLY A 230 1.99 10.28 -0.31
CA GLY A 230 2.70 10.35 -1.59
C GLY A 230 2.91 9.00 -2.29
N VAL A 231 2.28 7.93 -1.81
CA VAL A 231 2.27 6.62 -2.48
C VAL A 231 0.98 6.53 -3.30
N ASP A 232 1.11 6.56 -4.63
CA ASP A 232 0.01 6.62 -5.60
C ASP A 232 -1.19 5.70 -5.27
N VAL A 233 -0.94 4.41 -5.03
CA VAL A 233 -1.99 3.44 -4.72
C VAL A 233 -2.72 3.76 -3.41
N LEU A 234 -2.03 4.30 -2.40
CA LEU A 234 -2.64 4.69 -1.12
C LEU A 234 -3.42 6.01 -1.24
N GLU A 235 -2.90 6.95 -2.03
CA GLU A 235 -3.59 8.20 -2.34
C GLU A 235 -4.89 7.95 -3.11
N HIS A 236 -4.89 7.05 -4.10
CA HIS A 236 -6.11 6.64 -4.81
C HIS A 236 -7.13 5.97 -3.88
N ARG A 237 -6.69 5.14 -2.92
CA ARG A 237 -7.58 4.53 -1.91
C ARG A 237 -8.33 5.60 -1.12
N TRP A 238 -7.58 6.57 -0.59
CA TRP A 238 -8.17 7.64 0.21
C TRP A 238 -9.06 8.56 -0.64
N ALA A 239 -8.60 8.97 -1.83
CA ALA A 239 -9.34 9.89 -2.69
C ALA A 239 -10.70 9.30 -3.15
N ALA A 240 -10.79 7.98 -3.39
CA ALA A 240 -12.09 7.32 -3.60
C ALA A 240 -12.96 7.35 -2.34
N ALA A 241 -12.39 6.98 -1.19
CA ALA A 241 -13.15 6.87 0.05
C ALA A 241 -13.68 8.23 0.54
N GLU A 242 -12.81 9.25 0.55
CA GLU A 242 -13.14 10.63 0.90
C GLU A 242 -14.29 11.17 0.04
N LYS A 243 -14.20 11.00 -1.28
CA LYS A 243 -15.26 11.39 -2.21
C LYS A 243 -16.60 10.74 -1.85
N LEU A 244 -16.62 9.44 -1.57
CA LEU A 244 -17.85 8.72 -1.26
C LEU A 244 -18.39 9.07 0.13
N PHE A 245 -17.52 9.30 1.11
CA PHE A 245 -17.91 9.80 2.42
C PHE A 245 -18.55 11.19 2.35
N ASP A 246 -17.95 12.12 1.59
CA ASP A 246 -18.51 13.44 1.35
C ASP A 246 -19.91 13.38 0.70
N GLU A 247 -20.09 12.50 -0.30
CA GLU A 247 -21.37 12.30 -0.98
C GLU A 247 -22.44 11.67 -0.07
N ALA A 248 -22.03 10.81 0.87
CA ALA A 248 -22.91 10.18 1.85
C ALA A 248 -23.15 11.03 3.11
N GLY A 249 -22.43 12.14 3.28
CA GLY A 249 -22.51 13.00 4.46
C GLY A 249 -21.86 12.38 5.71
N ILE A 250 -20.84 11.55 5.53
CA ILE A 250 -20.01 11.00 6.62
C ILE A 250 -18.94 12.03 7.01
N GLU A 251 -18.76 12.26 8.32
CA GLU A 251 -17.73 13.17 8.84
C GLU A 251 -16.38 12.44 8.92
N ALA A 252 -15.62 12.42 7.83
CA ALA A 252 -14.32 11.76 7.77
C ALA A 252 -13.16 12.70 8.16
N VAL A 253 -12.20 12.19 8.95
CA VAL A 253 -10.92 12.85 9.25
C VAL A 253 -9.78 11.86 9.03
N ASP A 254 -8.68 12.29 8.42
CA ASP A 254 -7.53 11.41 8.15
C ASP A 254 -6.28 11.75 8.95
N HIS A 255 -5.48 10.73 9.21
CA HIS A 255 -4.21 10.83 9.91
C HIS A 255 -3.18 9.87 9.31
N PHE A 256 -1.95 10.33 9.13
CA PHE A 256 -0.83 9.46 8.80
C PHE A 256 -0.24 8.82 10.04
N THR A 257 -0.10 7.50 10.00
CA THR A 257 0.25 6.65 11.15
C THR A 257 1.65 6.06 11.07
N GLY A 258 2.22 5.99 9.86
CA GLY A 258 3.46 5.25 9.62
C GLY A 258 3.38 3.76 9.98
N ALA A 259 2.16 3.19 10.05
CA ALA A 259 1.89 1.86 10.59
C ALA A 259 2.39 1.66 12.04
N ASP A 260 2.61 2.72 12.81
CA ASP A 260 3.07 2.63 14.20
C ASP A 260 1.90 2.35 15.16
N PRO A 261 1.90 1.22 15.89
CA PRO A 261 0.80 0.88 16.80
C PRO A 261 0.58 1.90 17.93
N ALA A 262 1.62 2.57 18.40
CA ALA A 262 1.48 3.55 19.48
C ALA A 262 0.86 4.86 18.96
N GLU A 263 1.26 5.29 17.76
CA GLU A 263 0.67 6.44 17.08
C GLU A 263 -0.81 6.19 16.76
N ILE A 264 -1.15 5.02 16.20
CA ILE A 264 -2.54 4.62 15.94
C ILE A 264 -3.39 4.71 17.20
N LYS A 265 -2.91 4.14 18.32
CA LYS A 265 -3.63 4.19 19.60
C LYS A 265 -3.76 5.63 20.12
N SER A 266 -2.75 6.46 19.94
CA SER A 266 -2.78 7.87 20.33
C SER A 266 -3.83 8.64 19.54
N ILE A 267 -3.84 8.50 18.22
CA ILE A 267 -4.81 9.13 17.31
C ILE A 267 -6.23 8.76 17.70
N ILE A 268 -6.53 7.46 17.84
CA ILE A 268 -7.88 7.01 18.19
C ILE A 268 -8.30 7.51 19.58
N SER A 269 -7.38 7.48 20.55
CA SER A 269 -7.66 8.01 21.90
C SER A 269 -8.01 9.50 21.85
N ASP A 270 -7.29 10.28 21.05
CA ASP A 270 -7.52 11.72 20.88
C ASP A 270 -8.84 11.99 20.15
N GLU A 271 -9.19 11.18 19.15
CA GLU A 271 -10.46 11.32 18.43
C GLU A 271 -11.67 10.91 19.28
N LEU A 272 -11.57 9.84 20.08
CA LEU A 272 -12.59 9.43 21.06
C LEU A 272 -12.77 10.46 22.18
N ALA A 273 -11.72 11.21 22.55
CA ALA A 273 -11.82 12.29 23.52
C ALA A 273 -12.59 13.52 22.98
N LYS A 274 -12.70 13.67 21.66
CA LYS A 274 -13.45 14.76 21.00
C LYS A 274 -14.93 14.41 20.80
N GLY A 275 -15.27 13.12 20.74
CA GLY A 275 -16.63 12.63 20.54
C GLY A 275 -16.64 11.17 20.09
N ASP A 276 -17.83 10.65 19.77
CA ASP A 276 -17.99 9.28 19.34
C ASP A 276 -17.33 9.06 17.96
N VAL A 277 -16.63 7.93 17.81
CA VAL A 277 -16.05 7.48 16.54
C VAL A 277 -16.81 6.23 16.11
N HIS A 278 -17.46 6.30 14.96
CA HIS A 278 -18.39 5.26 14.50
C HIS A 278 -17.72 4.33 13.49
N GLY A 279 -16.78 4.86 12.69
CA GLY A 279 -16.02 4.07 11.73
C GLY A 279 -14.51 4.27 11.82
N ILE A 280 -13.77 3.21 11.49
CA ILE A 280 -12.34 3.25 11.22
C ILE A 280 -12.13 2.78 9.78
N TRP A 281 -11.62 3.68 8.95
CA TRP A 281 -11.20 3.36 7.58
C TRP A 281 -9.68 3.19 7.56
N MET A 282 -9.18 2.20 6.83
CA MET A 282 -7.74 1.96 6.72
C MET A 282 -7.31 1.81 5.27
N ASP A 283 -6.22 2.48 4.90
CA ASP A 283 -5.62 2.34 3.57
C ASP A 283 -4.78 1.07 3.44
N ALA A 284 -4.52 0.33 4.52
CA ALA A 284 -3.82 -0.95 4.57
C ALA A 284 -4.05 -1.67 5.92
N GLY A 285 -3.71 -2.95 6.04
CA GLY A 285 -3.96 -3.73 7.26
C GLY A 285 -3.02 -3.45 8.43
N ASP A 286 -1.86 -2.87 8.17
CA ASP A 286 -0.83 -2.69 9.20
C ASP A 286 -1.36 -1.81 10.34
N GLY A 287 -1.40 -2.39 11.55
CA GLY A 287 -1.88 -1.72 12.75
C GLY A 287 -3.39 -1.83 13.02
N ALA A 288 -4.15 -2.60 12.23
CA ALA A 288 -5.58 -2.80 12.44
C ALA A 288 -5.91 -3.36 13.84
N VAL A 289 -5.11 -4.31 14.34
CA VAL A 289 -5.28 -4.83 15.71
C VAL A 289 -5.07 -3.72 16.75
N ALA A 290 -4.09 -2.83 16.54
CA ALA A 290 -3.84 -1.71 17.45
C ALA A 290 -5.01 -0.72 17.47
N ALA A 291 -5.67 -0.52 16.32
CA ALA A 291 -6.87 0.29 16.25
C ALA A 291 -8.00 -0.31 17.09
N ILE A 292 -8.26 -1.62 16.96
CA ILE A 292 -9.27 -2.31 17.76
C ILE A 292 -8.94 -2.23 19.26
N GLU A 293 -7.68 -2.48 19.63
CA GLU A 293 -7.22 -2.38 21.01
C GLU A 293 -7.38 -0.98 21.60
N ALA A 294 -7.31 0.09 20.79
CA ALA A 294 -7.52 1.46 21.27
C ALA A 294 -8.97 1.68 21.76
N PHE A 295 -9.96 1.09 21.09
CA PHE A 295 -11.35 1.11 21.55
C PHE A 295 -11.53 0.26 22.82
N GLU A 296 -10.88 -0.91 22.89
CA GLU A 296 -10.88 -1.75 24.11
C GLU A 296 -10.28 -1.01 25.31
N ASP A 297 -9.14 -0.34 25.12
CA ASP A 297 -8.43 0.45 26.13
C ASP A 297 -9.29 1.63 26.62
N ALA A 298 -10.08 2.24 25.73
CA ALA A 298 -11.02 3.31 26.05
C ALA A 298 -12.33 2.81 26.68
N GLY A 299 -12.62 1.51 26.62
CA GLY A 299 -13.91 0.93 27.00
C GLY A 299 -15.07 1.43 26.12
N ALA A 300 -14.77 1.80 24.88
CA ALA A 300 -15.74 2.21 23.87
C ALA A 300 -16.31 1.00 23.12
N ASP A 301 -17.48 1.17 22.51
CA ASP A 301 -18.03 0.15 21.60
C ASP A 301 -17.16 0.05 20.34
N TYR A 302 -17.08 -1.14 19.74
CA TYR A 302 -16.29 -1.33 18.51
C TYR A 302 -16.88 -0.53 17.34
N PRO A 303 -16.04 0.09 16.50
CA PRO A 303 -16.47 0.81 15.30
C PRO A 303 -16.81 -0.18 14.17
N VAL A 304 -17.50 0.30 13.14
CA VAL A 304 -17.46 -0.33 11.81
C VAL A 304 -16.05 -0.16 11.27
N MET A 305 -15.40 -1.22 10.83
CA MET A 305 -13.98 -1.15 10.51
C MET A 305 -13.59 -1.91 9.24
N THR A 306 -12.71 -1.32 8.45
CA THR A 306 -11.95 -2.05 7.43
C THR A 306 -10.57 -2.39 7.95
N GLY A 307 -10.11 -3.62 7.76
CA GLY A 307 -8.73 -4.04 8.02
C GLY A 307 -8.37 -5.15 7.06
N GLU A 308 -7.24 -5.04 6.35
CA GLU A 308 -6.85 -5.96 5.26
C GLU A 308 -6.86 -7.45 5.66
N ASP A 309 -6.68 -8.36 4.69
CA ASP A 309 -6.67 -9.81 4.90
C ASP A 309 -5.47 -10.36 5.69
N GLU A 310 -4.80 -9.53 6.50
CA GLU A 310 -3.82 -9.98 7.47
C GLU A 310 -4.49 -10.86 8.55
N MET A 311 -3.88 -12.01 8.84
CA MET A 311 -4.42 -13.00 9.75
C MET A 311 -4.62 -12.50 11.19
N SER A 312 -3.82 -11.53 11.64
CA SER A 312 -4.00 -10.90 12.96
C SER A 312 -5.34 -10.14 13.04
N PHE A 313 -5.68 -9.36 12.01
CA PHE A 313 -6.95 -8.66 11.90
C PHE A 313 -8.11 -9.66 11.76
N LEU A 314 -8.03 -10.64 10.86
CA LEU A 314 -9.13 -11.61 10.67
C LEU A 314 -9.46 -12.36 11.97
N ARG A 315 -8.44 -12.73 12.76
CA ARG A 315 -8.64 -13.33 14.09
C ARG A 315 -9.30 -12.36 15.05
N LYS A 316 -8.80 -11.14 15.16
CA LYS A 316 -9.36 -10.12 16.06
C LYS A 316 -10.79 -9.74 15.67
N TRP A 317 -11.09 -9.66 14.38
CA TRP A 317 -12.44 -9.48 13.86
C TRP A 317 -13.37 -10.60 14.33
N LYS A 318 -12.96 -11.87 14.18
CA LYS A 318 -13.76 -13.01 14.65
C LYS A 318 -13.95 -13.01 16.17
N ASP A 319 -12.89 -12.72 16.93
CA ASP A 319 -12.90 -12.76 18.38
C ASP A 319 -13.77 -11.65 19.00
N THR A 320 -13.77 -10.48 18.38
CA THR A 320 -14.56 -9.31 18.84
C THR A 320 -15.99 -9.33 18.34
N GLY A 321 -16.24 -9.91 17.16
CA GLY A 321 -17.54 -9.85 16.50
C GLY A 321 -17.89 -8.44 16.00
N LEU A 322 -16.89 -7.59 15.76
CA LEU A 322 -17.10 -6.26 15.17
C LEU A 322 -17.67 -6.36 13.74
N THR A 323 -18.30 -5.29 13.28
CA THR A 323 -18.74 -5.17 11.89
C THR A 323 -17.52 -4.81 11.03
N GLY A 324 -17.07 -5.78 10.22
CA GLY A 324 -15.77 -5.70 9.55
C GLY A 324 -15.82 -5.99 8.05
N LEU A 325 -14.83 -5.46 7.33
CA LEU A 325 -14.49 -5.88 5.97
C LEU A 325 -12.98 -6.03 5.86
N ALA A 326 -12.53 -7.10 5.20
CA ALA A 326 -11.13 -7.25 4.85
C ALA A 326 -10.87 -6.97 3.37
N PRO A 327 -10.56 -5.72 2.97
CA PRO A 327 -10.10 -5.46 1.62
C PRO A 327 -8.82 -6.26 1.33
N VAL A 328 -8.58 -6.55 0.05
CA VAL A 328 -7.45 -7.40 -0.37
C VAL A 328 -6.65 -6.67 -1.43
N TYR A 329 -5.35 -6.57 -1.21
CA TYR A 329 -4.40 -6.24 -2.27
C TYR A 329 -3.64 -7.52 -2.59
N SER A 330 -4.11 -8.23 -3.61
CA SER A 330 -3.87 -9.65 -3.85
C SER A 330 -2.41 -10.08 -3.65
N ASN A 331 -2.10 -10.77 -2.55
CA ASN A 331 -0.72 -11.21 -2.25
C ASN A 331 -0.24 -12.33 -3.19
N PHE A 332 -1.17 -13.12 -3.74
CA PHE A 332 -0.86 -14.10 -4.78
C PHE A 332 -0.23 -13.52 -6.05
N GLN A 333 -0.34 -12.19 -6.28
CA GLN A 333 0.26 -11.53 -7.44
C GLN A 333 1.77 -11.75 -7.55
N TRP A 334 2.44 -12.03 -6.42
CA TRP A 334 3.87 -12.32 -6.37
C TRP A 334 4.29 -13.60 -7.11
N ARG A 335 3.34 -14.47 -7.49
CA ARG A 335 3.59 -15.63 -8.36
C ARG A 335 3.62 -15.24 -9.83
N THR A 336 2.70 -14.37 -10.22
CA THR A 336 2.42 -14.00 -11.60
C THR A 336 3.64 -13.51 -12.39
N PRO A 337 4.60 -12.71 -11.87
CA PRO A 337 5.74 -12.27 -12.68
C PRO A 337 6.65 -13.42 -13.13
N LEU A 338 6.82 -14.45 -12.31
CA LEU A 338 7.59 -15.65 -12.67
C LEU A 338 6.83 -16.55 -13.66
N LEU A 339 5.51 -16.65 -13.50
CA LEU A 339 4.65 -17.38 -14.44
C LEU A 339 4.59 -16.66 -15.80
N ALA A 340 4.48 -15.34 -15.80
CA ALA A 340 4.58 -14.51 -17.00
C ALA A 340 5.93 -14.73 -17.69
N ALA A 341 7.05 -14.75 -16.96
CA ALA A 341 8.35 -15.06 -17.54
C ALA A 341 8.39 -16.44 -18.21
N GLN A 342 7.81 -17.47 -17.59
CA GLN A 342 7.68 -18.80 -18.21
C GLN A 342 6.88 -18.75 -19.52
N MET A 343 5.72 -18.07 -19.52
CA MET A 343 4.86 -17.93 -20.69
C MET A 343 5.58 -17.17 -21.82
N ILE A 344 6.25 -16.07 -21.49
CA ILE A 344 7.05 -15.25 -22.43
C ILE A 344 8.14 -16.11 -23.09
N PHE A 345 8.88 -16.91 -22.32
CA PHE A 345 9.92 -17.78 -22.90
C PHE A 345 9.35 -18.98 -23.68
N ALA A 346 8.11 -19.36 -23.42
CA ALA A 346 7.36 -20.31 -24.24
C ALA A 346 6.81 -19.68 -25.54
N GLY A 347 6.85 -18.36 -25.69
CA GLY A 347 6.22 -17.62 -26.79
C GLY A 347 4.70 -17.58 -26.69
N GLU A 348 4.15 -17.76 -25.49
CA GLU A 348 2.72 -17.66 -25.21
C GLU A 348 2.32 -16.20 -25.00
N GLU A 349 1.16 -15.81 -25.51
CA GLU A 349 0.66 -14.45 -25.29
C GLU A 349 0.40 -14.19 -23.80
N VAL A 350 0.69 -12.98 -23.34
CA VAL A 350 0.39 -12.52 -21.98
C VAL A 350 -0.43 -11.23 -22.03
N PRO A 351 -1.23 -10.90 -20.99
CA PRO A 351 -1.85 -9.57 -20.90
C PRO A 351 -0.81 -8.45 -20.88
N LYS A 352 -1.01 -7.38 -21.66
CA LYS A 352 -0.21 -6.15 -21.60
C LYS A 352 -0.34 -5.47 -20.23
N GLU A 353 -1.59 -5.18 -19.86
CA GLU A 353 -1.99 -4.81 -18.51
C GLU A 353 -2.65 -6.06 -17.93
N TRP A 354 -1.99 -6.71 -16.98
CA TRP A 354 -2.44 -7.92 -16.31
C TRP A 354 -3.15 -7.57 -15.02
N VAL A 355 -4.41 -7.16 -15.16
CA VAL A 355 -5.26 -6.80 -14.02
C VAL A 355 -5.78 -8.07 -13.34
N LEU A 356 -5.28 -8.34 -12.14
CA LEU A 356 -5.65 -9.48 -11.31
C LEU A 356 -6.96 -9.22 -10.56
N PRO A 357 -7.74 -10.26 -10.23
CA PRO A 357 -8.93 -10.10 -9.41
C PRO A 357 -8.59 -9.50 -8.04
N GLN A 358 -9.43 -8.56 -7.63
CA GLN A 358 -9.35 -7.89 -6.33
C GLN A 358 -10.73 -7.96 -5.70
N LYS A 359 -10.87 -8.75 -4.64
CA LYS A 359 -12.13 -8.90 -3.91
C LYS A 359 -11.87 -8.96 -2.41
N PRO A 360 -12.59 -8.18 -1.59
CA PRO A 360 -12.51 -8.29 -0.15
C PRO A 360 -12.86 -9.68 0.39
N ILE A 361 -12.55 -9.94 1.65
CA ILE A 361 -13.12 -11.00 2.48
C ILE A 361 -14.27 -10.38 3.26
N THR A 362 -15.46 -10.95 3.09
CA THR A 362 -16.68 -10.50 3.77
C THR A 362 -16.95 -11.33 5.03
N GLU A 363 -17.83 -10.84 5.92
CA GLU A 363 -18.20 -11.57 7.15
C GLU A 363 -18.65 -13.02 6.88
N PRO A 364 -19.48 -13.32 5.86
CA PRO A 364 -19.86 -14.69 5.52
C PRO A 364 -18.69 -15.61 5.15
N GLU A 365 -17.57 -15.06 4.67
CA GLU A 365 -16.38 -15.80 4.21
C GLU A 365 -15.30 -15.92 5.29
N LEU A 366 -15.40 -15.14 6.37
CA LEU A 366 -14.37 -15.03 7.41
C LEU A 366 -13.96 -16.38 8.00
N ASP A 367 -14.94 -17.22 8.35
CA ASP A 367 -14.68 -18.53 8.96
C ASP A 367 -13.95 -19.49 8.03
N ASP A 368 -14.25 -19.43 6.72
CA ASP A 368 -13.59 -20.26 5.72
C ASP A 368 -12.14 -19.84 5.53
N TYR A 369 -11.85 -18.54 5.48
CA TYR A 369 -10.48 -18.02 5.39
C TYR A 369 -9.66 -18.28 6.65
N LEU A 370 -10.24 -18.14 7.85
CA LEU A 370 -9.57 -18.47 9.10
C LEU A 370 -9.20 -19.95 9.16
N LYS A 371 -10.09 -20.84 8.70
CA LYS A 371 -9.85 -22.27 8.64
C LYS A 371 -8.79 -22.63 7.58
N ALA A 372 -8.84 -22.01 6.41
CA ALA A 372 -7.86 -22.25 5.33
C ALA A 372 -6.44 -21.85 5.75
N ASN A 373 -6.33 -20.86 6.65
CA ASN A 373 -5.08 -20.31 7.16
C ASN A 373 -4.75 -20.78 8.59
N GLU A 374 -5.28 -21.91 9.04
CA GLU A 374 -5.01 -22.43 10.38
C GLU A 374 -3.50 -22.67 10.59
N GLY A 375 -2.96 -22.11 11.67
CA GLY A 375 -1.54 -22.18 12.01
C GLY A 375 -0.65 -21.15 11.30
N MET A 376 -1.19 -20.31 10.41
CA MET A 376 -0.44 -19.20 9.84
C MET A 376 -0.22 -18.08 10.88
N PRO A 377 0.98 -17.44 10.88
CA PRO A 377 1.34 -16.40 11.84
C PRO A 377 0.50 -15.12 11.65
N ASP A 378 0.56 -14.21 12.61
CA ASP A 378 -0.16 -12.92 12.59
C ASP A 378 0.05 -12.12 11.32
N GLY A 379 1.30 -11.82 10.94
CA GLY A 379 1.60 -11.04 9.73
C GLY A 379 1.45 -11.79 8.39
N HIS A 380 0.71 -12.89 8.34
CA HIS A 380 0.41 -13.62 7.09
C HIS A 380 -0.85 -13.04 6.43
N TYR A 381 -0.94 -13.09 5.11
CA TYR A 381 -2.09 -12.59 4.34
C TYR A 381 -2.90 -13.75 3.80
N ALA A 382 -4.20 -13.75 4.05
CA ALA A 382 -5.07 -14.90 3.83
C ALA A 382 -5.22 -15.30 2.35
N LYS A 383 -5.13 -14.34 1.42
CA LYS A 383 -5.14 -14.59 -0.03
C LYS A 383 -3.71 -14.55 -0.62
N PHE A 384 -2.78 -15.30 0.01
CA PHE A 384 -1.39 -15.45 -0.48
C PHE A 384 -1.25 -16.38 -1.68
N GLY A 385 -2.19 -17.31 -1.88
CA GLY A 385 -2.27 -18.17 -3.06
C GLY A 385 -1.08 -19.12 -3.25
N GLY A 386 -0.48 -19.64 -2.18
CA GLY A 386 0.67 -20.57 -2.23
C GLY A 386 0.35 -21.99 -1.75
N GLU A 387 -0.92 -22.34 -1.59
CA GLU A 387 -1.39 -23.61 -1.02
C GLU A 387 -0.96 -24.84 -1.83
N ASN A 388 -0.70 -24.67 -3.14
CA ASN A 388 -0.24 -25.73 -4.03
C ASN A 388 1.28 -25.72 -4.29
N LEU A 389 2.05 -24.89 -3.57
CA LEU A 389 3.49 -24.76 -3.75
C LEU A 389 4.29 -25.71 -2.81
N PRO A 390 5.54 -26.10 -3.17
CA PRO A 390 6.28 -27.17 -2.51
C PRO A 390 6.50 -27.00 -1.00
N GLY A 391 6.70 -25.77 -0.52
CA GLY A 391 6.94 -25.47 0.89
C GLY A 391 5.71 -25.48 1.79
N TYR A 392 4.50 -25.70 1.25
CA TYR A 392 3.26 -25.51 1.99
C TYR A 392 2.99 -26.69 2.96
N PRO A 393 2.55 -26.45 4.21
CA PRO A 393 2.33 -25.14 4.84
C PRO A 393 3.55 -24.60 5.60
N THR A 394 4.62 -25.40 5.76
CA THR A 394 5.70 -25.16 6.73
C THR A 394 6.47 -23.86 6.49
N VAL A 395 6.77 -23.50 5.24
CA VAL A 395 7.56 -22.31 4.92
C VAL A 395 6.84 -21.03 5.36
N TRP A 396 5.53 -20.92 5.11
CA TRP A 396 4.71 -19.79 5.55
C TRP A 396 4.47 -19.79 7.06
N GLN A 397 4.16 -20.95 7.66
CA GLN A 397 3.97 -21.08 9.11
C GLN A 397 5.20 -20.61 9.91
N GLN A 398 6.40 -20.85 9.38
CA GLN A 398 7.66 -20.48 10.01
C GLN A 398 8.21 -19.12 9.52
N ARG A 399 7.53 -18.44 8.60
CA ARG A 399 8.02 -17.25 7.88
C ARG A 399 9.48 -17.39 7.45
N GLN A 400 9.82 -18.49 6.78
CA GLN A 400 11.17 -18.69 6.27
C GLN A 400 11.43 -17.73 5.11
N ILE A 401 11.94 -16.55 5.43
CA ILE A 401 12.38 -15.57 4.43
C ILE A 401 13.61 -16.15 3.70
N PRO A 402 13.56 -16.27 2.37
CA PRO A 402 14.62 -16.84 1.53
C PRO A 402 16.00 -16.22 1.70
#